data_AF-A0A528G464-F1
#
_entry.id   AF-A0A528G464-F1
#
_cell.length_a   1.000
_cell.length_b   1.000
_cell.length_c   1.000
_cell.angle_alpha   90.00
_cell.angle_beta   90.00
_cell.angle_gamma   90.00
#
_symmetry.space_group_name_H-M   'P 1'
#
loop_
_entity.id
_entity.type
_entity.pdbx_description
1 polymer ?
#
loop_
_entity_poly.entity_id
_entity_poly.type
_entity_poly.pdbx_seq_one_letter_code
_entity_poly.pdbx_strand_id
1 'polypeptide(L)'
;TLDPKLSGRIRLSQGGDVDLSCLDIVSVSTSKALLWHTVEIRARGRTDNLSSLSGDASEQLAADLHAFINSHLFDLIGTETDHLLDVDARLREITE
;
A
#
# COMPACT_ATOMS: atom_id res chain seq x y z
N THR A 1 10.24 -5.02 2.98
CA THR A 1 9.83 -6.22 2.20
C THR A 1 8.33 -6.18 1.99
N LEU A 2 7.85 -6.52 0.80
CA LEU A 2 6.42 -6.68 0.53
C LEU A 2 6.04 -8.13 0.84
N ASP A 3 5.30 -8.34 1.92
CA ASP A 3 4.81 -9.67 2.30
C ASP A 3 3.33 -9.79 1.90
N PRO A 4 2.99 -10.63 0.90
CA PRO A 4 1.60 -10.83 0.50
C PRO A 4 0.74 -11.47 1.60
N LYS A 5 1.33 -12.03 2.67
CA LYS A 5 0.59 -12.57 3.82
C LYS A 5 0.21 -11.51 4.85
N LEU A 6 0.86 -10.35 4.83
CA LEU A 6 0.56 -9.19 5.68
C LEU A 6 -0.23 -8.15 4.89
N SER A 7 -1.34 -8.60 4.27
CA SER A 7 -2.20 -7.76 3.44
C SER A 7 -2.54 -6.45 4.15
N GLY A 8 -2.20 -5.34 3.49
CA GLY A 8 -2.50 -3.99 3.98
C GLY A 8 -1.41 -3.32 4.81
N ARG A 9 -0.27 -3.98 5.04
CA ARG A 9 0.90 -3.34 5.66
C ARG A 9 2.17 -3.48 4.82
N ILE A 10 2.97 -2.43 4.83
CA ILE A 10 4.30 -2.40 4.22
C ILE A 10 5.32 -2.23 5.34
N ARG A 11 6.26 -3.18 5.46
CA ARG A 11 7.37 -3.06 6.41
C ARG A 11 8.59 -2.46 5.73
N LEU A 12 9.01 -1.31 6.25
CA LEU A 12 10.27 -0.66 5.93
C LEU A 12 11.29 -1.00 7.00
N SER A 13 12.49 -1.44 6.59
CA SER A 13 13.58 -1.81 7.51
C SER A 13 14.81 -0.89 7.39
N GLN A 14 14.74 0.15 6.55
CA GLN A 14 15.85 1.09 6.38
C GLN A 14 15.84 2.14 7.50
N GLY A 15 16.83 2.07 8.40
CA GLY A 15 16.93 2.99 9.54
C GLY A 15 16.04 2.63 10.75
N GLY A 16 15.43 1.44 10.74
CA GLY A 16 14.54 0.91 11.77
C GLY A 16 13.35 0.18 11.16
N ASP A 17 12.67 -0.66 11.94
CA ASP A 17 11.46 -1.34 11.49
C ASP A 17 10.23 -0.43 11.68
N VAL A 18 9.64 -0.02 10.56
CA VAL A 18 8.41 0.79 10.51
C VAL A 18 7.37 0.05 9.68
N ASP A 19 6.20 -0.17 10.26
CA ASP A 19 5.03 -0.71 9.55
C ASP A 19 4.14 0.45 9.09
N LEU A 20 3.89 0.54 7.78
CA LEU A 20 2.99 1.50 7.16
C LEU A 20 1.69 0.82 6.74
N SER A 21 0.56 1.43 7.07
CA SER A 21 -0.76 1.00 6.60
C SER A 21 -1.00 1.46 5.16
N CYS A 22 -1.41 0.55 4.27
CA CYS A 22 -1.71 0.89 2.87
C CYS A 22 -2.82 1.95 2.76
N LEU A 23 -3.78 1.97 3.69
CA LEU A 23 -4.86 2.96 3.72
C LEU A 23 -4.39 4.38 4.06
N ASP A 24 -3.23 4.50 4.69
CA ASP A 24 -2.64 5.80 5.07
C ASP A 24 -1.67 6.33 4.03
N ILE A 25 -1.27 5.52 3.04
CA ILE A 25 -0.36 5.93 1.97
C ILE A 25 -1.12 6.87 1.02
N VAL A 26 -0.53 8.04 0.79
CA VAL A 26 -1.07 9.11 -0.06
C VAL A 26 -0.38 9.11 -1.42
N SER A 27 0.93 8.84 -1.46
CA SER A 27 1.68 8.77 -2.72
C SER A 27 2.95 7.96 -2.58
N VAL A 28 3.36 7.30 -3.67
CA VAL A 28 4.71 6.75 -3.86
C VAL A 28 5.32 7.44 -5.08
N SER A 29 6.55 7.93 -4.95
CA SER A 29 7.26 8.60 -6.04
C SER A 29 8.74 8.22 -6.07
N THR A 30 9.38 8.40 -7.22
CA THR A 30 10.83 8.24 -7.36
C THR A 30 11.48 9.62 -7.52
N SER A 31 12.64 9.78 -6.90
CA SER A 31 13.49 10.97 -7.05
C SER A 31 14.86 10.56 -7.56
N LYS A 32 15.32 11.26 -8.60
CA LYS A 32 16.60 11.00 -9.26
C LYS A 32 17.69 11.90 -8.66
N ALA A 33 18.84 11.31 -8.32
CA ALA A 33 20.07 12.05 -8.08
C ALA A 33 21.19 11.57 -9.01
N LEU A 34 22.40 12.09 -8.81
CA LEU A 34 23.54 11.86 -9.71
C LEU A 34 23.97 10.40 -9.81
N LEU A 35 23.95 9.67 -8.69
CA LEU A 35 24.41 8.27 -8.60
C LEU A 35 23.34 7.34 -8.05
N TRP A 36 22.52 7.85 -7.13
CA TRP A 36 21.53 7.06 -6.41
C TRP A 36 20.16 7.70 -6.54
N HIS A 37 19.15 6.86 -6.61
CA HIS A 37 17.76 7.24 -6.64
C HIS A 37 17.13 6.93 -5.27
N THR A 38 16.01 7.58 -5.01
CA THR A 38 15.22 7.40 -3.80
C THR A 38 13.78 7.11 -4.17
N VAL A 39 13.15 6.16 -3.48
CA VAL A 39 11.69 6.01 -3.48
C VAL A 39 11.16 6.75 -2.25
N GLU A 40 10.32 7.74 -2.45
CA GLU A 40 9.62 8.47 -1.39
C GLU A 40 8.22 7.85 -1.20
N ILE A 41 7.89 7.46 0.03
CA ILE A 41 6.57 7.00 0.43
C ILE A 41 5.98 8.05 1.36
N ARG A 42 4.91 8.72 0.93
CA ARG A 42 4.15 9.65 1.78
C ARG A 42 2.94 8.94 2.34
N ALA A 43 2.81 8.99 3.66
CA ALA A 43 1.63 8.59 4.39
C ALA A 43 1.03 9.79 5.14
N ARG A 44 -0.19 9.66 5.65
CA ARG A 44 -0.80 10.69 6.49
C ARG A 44 0.09 11.01 7.70
N GLY A 45 0.65 12.22 7.71
CA GLY A 45 1.51 12.70 8.80
C GLY A 45 2.95 12.20 8.78
N ARG A 46 3.39 11.45 7.76
CA ARG A 46 4.75 10.91 7.69
C ARG A 46 5.26 10.82 6.25
N THR A 47 6.57 10.95 6.07
CA THR A 47 7.25 10.64 4.81
C THR A 47 8.47 9.80 5.11
N ASP A 48 8.59 8.66 4.44
CA ASP A 48 9.71 7.74 4.57
C ASP A 48 10.42 7.61 3.22
N ASN A 49 11.75 7.53 3.26
CA ASN A 49 12.59 7.50 2.06
C ASN A 49 13.40 6.21 2.01
N LEU A 50 13.35 5.55 0.86
CA LEU A 50 14.21 4.41 0.54
C LEU A 50 15.28 4.84 -0.46
N SER A 51 16.46 5.17 0.06
CA SER A 51 17.58 5.73 -0.71
C SER A 51 18.62 4.68 -1.08
N SER A 52 19.63 5.10 -1.87
CA SER A 52 20.75 4.26 -2.32
C SER A 52 20.36 3.17 -3.32
N LEU A 53 19.34 3.46 -4.14
CA LEU A 53 18.87 2.57 -5.20
C LEU A 53 19.47 2.97 -6.55
N SER A 54 19.68 1.99 -7.44
CA SER A 54 19.88 2.32 -8.87
C SER A 54 18.60 2.89 -9.47
N GLY A 55 18.69 3.50 -10.65
CA GLY A 55 17.52 4.00 -11.39
C GLY A 55 16.46 2.93 -11.56
N ASP A 56 16.81 1.83 -12.25
CA ASP A 56 15.90 0.71 -12.51
C ASP A 56 15.33 0.10 -11.22
N ALA A 57 16.14 -0.03 -10.17
CA ALA A 57 15.66 -0.57 -8.89
C ALA A 57 14.64 0.36 -8.22
N SER A 58 14.81 1.68 -8.33
CA SER A 58 13.85 2.65 -7.79
C SER A 58 12.53 2.63 -8.56
N GLU A 59 12.57 2.50 -9.88
CA GLU A 59 11.38 2.41 -10.72
C GLU A 59 10.62 1.11 -10.48
N GLN A 60 11.34 -0.03 -10.45
CA GLN A 60 10.74 -1.32 -10.16
C GLN A 60 10.10 -1.34 -8.77
N LEU A 61 10.80 -0.82 -7.75
CA LEU A 61 10.27 -0.78 -6.39
C LEU A 61 9.00 0.08 -6.30
N ALA A 62 8.95 1.23 -6.98
CA ALA A 62 7.76 2.05 -7.03
C ALA A 62 6.58 1.33 -7.72
N ALA A 63 6.85 0.61 -8.81
CA ALA A 63 5.85 -0.21 -9.49
C ALA A 63 5.32 -1.34 -8.60
N ASP A 64 6.21 -2.06 -7.91
CA ASP A 64 5.85 -3.15 -6.99
C ASP A 64 5.01 -2.62 -5.81
N LEU A 65 5.39 -1.46 -5.25
CA LEU A 65 4.63 -0.80 -4.19
C LEU A 65 3.22 -0.42 -4.67
N HIS A 66 3.09 0.18 -5.85
CA HIS A 66 1.79 0.49 -6.43
C HIS A 66 0.94 -0.76 -6.66
N ALA A 67 1.52 -1.82 -7.24
CA ALA A 67 0.80 -3.07 -7.48
C ALA A 67 0.31 -3.69 -6.17
N PHE A 68 1.15 -3.73 -5.14
CA PHE A 68 0.80 -4.26 -3.83
C PHE A 68 -0.32 -3.45 -3.16
N ILE A 69 -0.19 -2.12 -3.13
CA ILE A 69 -1.21 -1.23 -2.53
C ILE A 69 -2.54 -1.41 -3.27
N ASN A 70 -2.53 -1.35 -4.60
CA ASN A 70 -3.75 -1.47 -5.39
C ASN A 70 -4.42 -2.83 -5.21
N SER A 71 -3.66 -3.94 -5.21
CA SER A 71 -4.20 -5.27 -4.95
C SER A 71 -4.94 -5.30 -3.61
N HIS A 72 -4.30 -4.79 -2.55
CA HIS A 72 -4.92 -4.76 -1.23
C HIS A 72 -6.21 -3.91 -1.19
N LEU A 73 -6.19 -2.74 -1.81
CA LEU A 73 -7.37 -1.86 -1.85
C LEU A 73 -8.52 -2.51 -2.63
N PHE A 74 -8.25 -3.20 -3.73
CA PHE A 74 -9.27 -3.92 -4.49
C PHE A 74 -9.84 -5.10 -3.69
N ASP A 75 -9.01 -5.86 -3.00
CA ASP A 75 -9.47 -6.96 -2.13
C ASP A 75 -10.37 -6.44 -1.01
N LEU A 76 -10.02 -5.30 -0.41
CA LEU A 76 -10.82 -4.65 0.62
C LEU A 76 -12.19 -4.20 0.09
N ILE A 77 -12.21 -3.56 -1.09
CA ILE A 77 -13.46 -3.13 -1.75
C ILE A 77 -14.35 -4.34 -2.05
N GLY A 78 -13.79 -5.42 -2.59
CA GLY A 78 -14.53 -6.65 -2.87
C GLY A 78 -15.15 -7.24 -1.61
N THR A 79 -14.35 -7.41 -0.56
CA THR A 79 -14.80 -7.97 0.72
C THR A 79 -15.91 -7.13 1.37
N GLU A 80 -15.76 -5.80 1.36
CA GLU A 80 -16.78 -4.91 1.94
C GLU A 80 -18.07 -4.91 1.11
N THR A 81 -17.97 -4.99 -0.22
CA THR A 81 -19.13 -5.09 -1.11
C THR A 81 -19.95 -6.34 -0.80
N ASP A 82 -19.28 -7.49 -0.68
CA ASP A 82 -19.95 -8.77 -0.35
C ASP A 82 -20.61 -8.72 1.02
N HIS A 83 -19.94 -8.08 2.00
CA HIS A 83 -20.50 -7.89 3.34
C HIS A 83 -21.76 -7.01 3.33
N LEU A 84 -21.75 -5.89 2.58
CA LEU A 84 -22.91 -5.02 2.46
C LEU A 84 -24.11 -5.73 1.80
N LEU A 85 -23.85 -6.59 0.80
CA LEU A 85 -24.90 -7.40 0.16
C LEU A 85 -25.51 -8.44 1.12
N ASP A 86 -24.70 -9.08 1.98
CA ASP A 86 -25.20 -9.99 3.02
C ASP A 86 -26.08 -9.25 4.04
N VAL A 87 -25.66 -8.05 4.46
CA VAL A 87 -26.45 -7.22 5.37
C VAL A 87 -27.78 -6.82 4.74
N ASP A 88 -27.79 -6.40 3.48
CA ASP A 88 -29.02 -6.03 2.76
C ASP A 88 -30.00 -7.22 2.65
N ALA A 89 -29.49 -8.41 2.31
CA ALA A 89 -30.30 -9.63 2.25
C ALA A 89 -30.98 -9.95 3.58
N ARG A 90 -30.23 -9.86 4.70
CA ARG A 90 -30.78 -10.09 6.05
C ARG A 90 -31.79 -9.04 6.47
N LEU A 91 -31.56 -7.77 6.13
CA LEU A 91 -32.53 -6.71 6.39
C LEU A 91 -33.85 -6.99 5.66
N ARG A 92 -33.77 -7.44 4.41
CA ARG A 92 -34.94 -7.77 3.60
C ARG A 92 -35.80 -8.87 4.21
N GLU A 93 -35.18 -9.92 4.76
CA GLU A 93 -35.89 -11.00 5.48
C GLU A 93 -36.65 -10.52 6.73
N ILE A 94 -36.24 -9.39 7.32
CA ILE A 94 -36.88 -8.82 8.51
C ILE A 94 -37.99 -7.83 8.12
N THR A 95 -37.81 -7.11 7.02
CA THR A 95 -38.71 -6.02 6.61
C THR A 95 -39.78 -6.42 5.60
N GLU A 96 -39.58 -7.50 4.84
CA GLU A 96 -40.54 -8.04 3.85
C GLU A 96 -41.17 -9.36 4.34
#